data_AF-T0YSD9-F1
#
_entry.id   AF-T0YSD9-F1
#
_cell.length_a   1.000
_cell.length_b   1.000
_cell.length_c   1.000
_cell.angle_alpha   90.00
_cell.angle_beta   90.00
_cell.angle_gamma   90.00
#
_symmetry.space_group_name_H-M   'P 1'
#
loop_
_entity.id
_entity.type
_entity.pdbx_description
1 polymer ?
#
loop_
_entity_poly.entity_id
_entity_poly.type
_entity_poly.pdbx_seq_one_letter_code
_entity_poly.pdbx_strand_id
1 'polypeptide(L)'
;MLWALMAVGVFAIFAIWPKRAQRGVKGKKDVPRPLRGSWVVREDQGRRLWEAELKERELDPGSLVPLGTGYVLPESEMQHVKIVGTSGSGKSMVIKHILAAVEQRPSQRAVIVDPDGGYTRLFFNPERGDVIFNPFDARASGWDLAADV
;
A
#
# COMPACT_ATOMS: atom_id res chain seq x y z
N MET A 1 3.54 -12.70 -61.32
CA MET A 1 2.35 -13.19 -60.58
C MET A 1 2.70 -13.97 -59.30
N LEU A 2 3.73 -14.82 -59.26
CA LEU A 2 4.12 -15.55 -58.03
C LEU A 2 4.54 -14.66 -56.83
N TRP A 3 5.21 -13.53 -57.08
CA TRP A 3 5.71 -12.65 -56.00
C TRP A 3 4.60 -11.93 -55.21
N ALA A 4 3.49 -11.59 -55.87
CA ALA A 4 2.35 -10.96 -55.21
C ALA A 4 1.62 -11.93 -54.27
N LEU A 5 1.51 -13.21 -54.67
CA LEU A 5 0.91 -14.25 -53.84
C LEU A 5 1.77 -14.57 -52.62
N MET A 6 3.10 -14.56 -52.74
CA MET A 6 4.00 -14.73 -51.59
C MET A 6 3.92 -13.57 -50.60
N ALA A 7 3.85 -12.32 -51.09
CA ALA A 7 3.74 -11.14 -50.23
C ALA A 7 2.43 -11.13 -49.42
N VAL A 8 1.30 -11.50 -50.04
CA VAL A 8 0.01 -11.64 -49.36
C VAL A 8 0.04 -12.76 -48.32
N GLY A 9 0.68 -13.89 -48.63
CA GLY A 9 0.85 -15.01 -47.69
C GLY A 9 1.64 -14.62 -46.44
N VAL A 10 2.77 -13.92 -46.60
CA VAL A 10 3.59 -13.45 -45.47
C VAL A 10 2.84 -12.40 -44.64
N PHE A 11 2.12 -11.47 -45.27
CA PHE A 11 1.32 -10.47 -44.56
C PHE A 11 0.15 -11.09 -43.79
N ALA A 12 -0.50 -12.11 -44.35
CA ALA A 12 -1.54 -12.87 -43.66
C ALA A 12 -1.00 -13.63 -42.45
N ILE A 13 0.20 -14.22 -42.55
CA ILE A 13 0.88 -14.86 -41.42
C ILE A 13 1.17 -13.83 -40.32
N PHE A 14 1.74 -12.67 -40.65
CA PHE A 14 1.99 -11.60 -39.67
C PHE A 14 0.73 -10.91 -39.13
N ALA A 15 -0.39 -10.93 -39.85
CA ALA A 15 -1.67 -10.40 -39.36
C ALA A 15 -2.38 -11.36 -38.40
N ILE A 16 -2.17 -12.68 -38.57
CA ILE A 16 -2.85 -13.74 -37.79
C ILE A 16 -2.00 -14.18 -36.59
N TRP A 17 -0.66 -14.16 -36.70
CA TRP A 17 0.27 -14.61 -35.66
C TRP A 17 0.27 -13.80 -34.35
N PRO A 18 0.24 -12.44 -34.34
CA PRO A 18 0.28 -11.68 -33.10
C PRO A 18 -1.03 -11.79 -32.30
N LYS A 19 -2.17 -12.09 -32.96
CA LYS A 19 -3.45 -12.28 -32.25
C LYS A 19 -3.55 -13.63 -31.54
N ARG A 20 -2.82 -14.65 -32.00
CA ARG A 20 -2.81 -16.00 -31.37
C ARG A 20 -1.75 -16.12 -30.27
N ALA A 21 -0.64 -15.40 -30.39
CA ALA A 21 0.41 -15.31 -29.38
C ALA A 21 0.03 -14.44 -28.17
N GLN A 22 -0.97 -13.56 -28.31
CA GLN A 22 -1.65 -12.86 -27.20
C GLN A 22 -2.74 -13.71 -26.53
N ARG A 23 -2.66 -15.04 -26.60
CA ARG A 23 -3.37 -15.88 -25.61
C ARG A 23 -2.69 -15.63 -24.27
N GLY A 24 -3.17 -14.59 -23.58
CA GLY A 24 -2.76 -14.25 -22.23
C GLY A 24 -2.69 -15.53 -21.40
N VAL A 25 -1.60 -15.64 -20.62
CA VAL A 25 -1.42 -16.70 -19.63
C VAL A 25 -2.78 -16.89 -18.95
N LYS A 26 -3.42 -18.04 -19.18
CA LYS A 26 -4.79 -18.28 -18.71
C LYS A 26 -4.76 -18.09 -17.20
N GLY A 27 -5.26 -16.96 -16.72
CA GLY A 27 -5.20 -16.59 -15.31
C GLY A 27 -5.76 -17.74 -14.48
N LYS A 28 -5.12 -18.04 -13.34
CA LYS A 28 -5.66 -19.04 -12.43
C LYS A 28 -7.10 -18.63 -12.09
N LYS A 29 -8.02 -19.59 -12.05
CA LYS A 29 -9.42 -19.29 -11.72
C LYS A 29 -9.51 -18.64 -10.33
N ASP A 30 -10.44 -17.70 -10.21
CA ASP A 30 -10.79 -17.02 -8.98
C ASP A 30 -11.28 -18.00 -7.92
N VAL A 31 -10.99 -17.69 -6.65
CA VAL A 31 -11.53 -18.41 -5.51
C VAL A 31 -12.99 -18.03 -5.36
N PRO A 32 -13.95 -18.98 -5.40
CA PRO A 32 -15.37 -18.66 -5.28
C PRO A 32 -15.68 -18.08 -3.88
N ARG A 33 -16.70 -17.21 -3.83
CA ARG A 33 -17.14 -16.59 -2.57
C ARG A 33 -17.80 -17.65 -1.67
N PRO A 34 -17.38 -17.80 -0.40
CA PRO A 34 -18.00 -18.73 0.52
C PRO A 34 -19.39 -18.23 0.95
N LEU A 35 -20.23 -19.15 1.41
CA LEU A 35 -21.55 -18.80 1.95
C LEU A 35 -21.46 -17.97 3.24
N ARG A 36 -20.44 -18.20 4.06
CA ARG A 36 -20.17 -17.49 5.33
C ARG A 36 -18.70 -17.61 5.74
N GLY A 37 -18.27 -16.75 6.64
CA GLY A 37 -16.91 -16.74 7.20
C GLY A 37 -15.89 -16.01 6.33
N SER A 38 -14.62 -16.17 6.67
CA SER A 38 -13.51 -15.47 6.00
C SER A 38 -13.31 -15.97 4.57
N TRP A 39 -13.24 -15.03 3.63
CA TRP A 39 -12.94 -15.33 2.23
C TRP A 39 -11.46 -15.04 1.94
N VAL A 40 -10.67 -16.10 1.83
CA VAL A 40 -9.26 -15.99 1.42
C VAL A 40 -9.18 -16.05 -0.09
N VAL A 41 -8.71 -14.98 -0.70
CA VAL A 41 -8.61 -14.83 -2.16
C VAL A 41 -7.15 -14.84 -2.62
N ARG A 42 -6.95 -15.04 -3.92
CA ARG A 42 -5.64 -14.82 -4.54
C ARG A 42 -5.32 -13.32 -4.58
N GLU A 43 -4.05 -12.99 -4.66
CA GLU A 43 -3.59 -11.59 -4.67
C GLU A 43 -4.15 -10.78 -5.86
N ASP A 44 -4.19 -11.38 -7.05
CA ASP A 44 -4.74 -10.77 -8.27
C ASP A 44 -6.26 -10.58 -8.21
N GLN A 45 -6.96 -11.52 -7.57
CA GLN A 45 -8.38 -11.39 -7.26
C GLN A 45 -8.63 -10.31 -6.20
N GLY A 46 -7.81 -10.29 -5.13
CA GLY A 46 -7.89 -9.30 -4.05
C GLY A 46 -7.68 -7.87 -4.54
N ARG A 47 -6.69 -7.64 -5.42
CA ARG A 47 -6.48 -6.33 -6.06
C ARG A 47 -7.73 -5.85 -6.82
N ARG A 48 -8.33 -6.70 -7.65
CA ARG A 48 -9.56 -6.37 -8.37
C ARG A 48 -10.74 -6.08 -7.43
N LEU A 49 -10.88 -6.84 -6.35
CA LEU A 49 -11.91 -6.59 -5.34
C LEU A 49 -11.71 -5.23 -4.67
N TRP A 50 -10.47 -4.83 -4.41
CA TRP A 50 -10.15 -3.50 -3.91
C TRP A 50 -10.39 -2.38 -4.90
N GLU A 51 -9.99 -2.55 -6.16
CA GLU A 51 -10.31 -1.57 -7.21
C GLU A 51 -11.83 -1.36 -7.34
N ALA A 52 -12.61 -2.44 -7.24
CA ALA A 52 -14.07 -2.36 -7.25
C ALA A 52 -14.62 -1.64 -6.01
N GLU A 53 -14.17 -1.99 -4.80
CA GLU A 53 -14.62 -1.35 -3.55
C GLU A 53 -14.30 0.14 -3.52
N LEU A 54 -13.07 0.53 -3.87
CA LEU A 54 -12.65 1.93 -3.87
C LEU A 54 -13.46 2.73 -4.89
N LYS A 55 -13.75 2.14 -6.06
CA LYS A 55 -14.60 2.78 -7.07
C LYS A 55 -16.05 2.93 -6.59
N GLU A 56 -16.62 1.89 -5.97
CA GLU A 56 -17.99 1.91 -5.45
C GLU A 56 -18.16 2.97 -4.35
N ARG A 57 -17.13 3.17 -3.53
CA ARG A 57 -17.12 4.15 -2.44
C ARG A 57 -16.56 5.52 -2.84
N GLU A 58 -16.18 5.70 -4.10
CA GLU A 58 -15.56 6.93 -4.62
C GLU A 58 -14.33 7.39 -3.80
N LEU A 59 -13.53 6.43 -3.33
CA LEU A 59 -12.33 6.68 -2.53
C LEU A 59 -11.09 6.78 -3.41
N ASP A 60 -10.29 7.82 -3.20
CA ASP A 60 -8.97 7.96 -3.81
C ASP A 60 -7.93 7.10 -3.08
N PRO A 61 -7.32 6.08 -3.72
CA PRO A 61 -6.26 5.28 -3.11
C PRO A 61 -5.09 6.12 -2.57
N GLY A 62 -4.77 7.25 -3.23
CA GLY A 62 -3.70 8.15 -2.81
C GLY A 62 -3.95 8.83 -1.46
N SER A 63 -5.21 8.94 -1.06
CA SER A 63 -5.61 9.48 0.23
C SER A 63 -5.68 8.44 1.35
N LEU A 64 -5.49 7.14 1.08
CA LEU A 64 -5.68 6.05 2.04
C LEU A 64 -4.35 5.53 2.65
N VAL A 65 -4.42 4.90 3.83
CA VAL A 65 -3.25 4.27 4.44
C VAL A 65 -3.03 2.88 3.81
N PRO A 66 -1.89 2.60 3.17
CA PRO A 66 -1.62 1.30 2.60
C PRO A 66 -1.32 0.28 3.70
N LEU A 67 -1.91 -0.92 3.58
CA LEU A 67 -1.67 -2.06 4.45
C LEU A 67 -1.60 -3.35 3.62
N GLY A 68 -0.38 -3.86 3.42
CA GLY A 68 -0.15 -5.03 2.56
C GLY A 68 -0.49 -4.73 1.10
N THR A 69 -1.35 -5.55 0.50
CA THR A 69 -1.83 -5.35 -0.89
C THR A 69 -3.09 -4.50 -0.95
N GLY A 70 -3.40 -3.80 0.13
CA GLY A 70 -4.64 -3.07 0.28
C GLY A 70 -4.52 -1.81 1.11
N TYR A 71 -5.66 -1.33 1.62
CA TYR A 71 -5.77 -0.05 2.30
C TYR A 71 -6.57 -0.19 3.60
N VAL A 72 -6.30 0.69 4.56
CA VAL A 72 -7.20 0.92 5.69
C VAL A 72 -8.29 1.85 5.21
N LEU A 73 -9.55 1.44 5.35
CA LEU A 73 -10.69 2.29 5.04
C LEU A 73 -10.83 3.41 6.08
N PRO A 74 -11.31 4.61 5.71
CA PRO A 74 -11.39 5.75 6.62
C PRO A 74 -12.11 5.44 7.94
N GLU A 75 -13.21 4.69 7.90
CA GLU A 75 -13.98 4.30 9.08
C GLU A 75 -13.24 3.31 10.01
N SER A 76 -12.22 2.61 9.50
CA SER A 76 -11.41 1.66 10.24
C SER A 76 -10.17 2.30 10.86
N GLU A 77 -9.77 3.51 10.46
CA GLU A 77 -8.56 4.17 11.01
C GLU A 77 -8.67 4.37 12.54
N MET A 78 -9.87 4.65 13.03
CA MET A 78 -10.14 4.85 14.47
C MET A 78 -10.31 3.56 15.28
N GLN A 79 -10.32 2.39 14.63
CA GLN A 79 -10.53 1.09 15.29
C GLN A 79 -9.23 0.46 15.81
N HIS A 80 -8.10 1.15 15.61
CA HIS A 80 -6.76 0.70 15.90
C HIS A 80 -6.32 -0.50 15.03
N VAL A 81 -5.00 -0.65 14.85
CA VAL A 81 -4.41 -1.74 14.08
C VAL A 81 -3.41 -2.49 14.96
N LYS A 82 -3.48 -3.83 14.93
CA LYS A 82 -2.50 -4.70 15.58
C LYS A 82 -1.68 -5.44 14.52
N ILE A 83 -0.37 -5.19 14.50
CA ILE A 83 0.58 -5.87 13.60
C ILE A 83 1.31 -6.95 14.38
N VAL A 84 1.16 -8.22 13.96
CA VAL A 84 1.75 -9.38 14.64
C VAL A 84 2.71 -10.11 13.72
N GLY A 85 3.86 -10.54 14.26
CA GLY A 85 4.87 -11.29 13.51
C GLY A 85 6.17 -11.46 14.29
N THR A 86 7.00 -12.41 13.90
CA THR A 86 8.30 -12.69 14.52
C THR A 86 9.33 -11.59 14.23
N SER A 87 10.49 -11.62 14.89
CA SER A 87 11.60 -10.72 14.51
C SER A 87 11.99 -10.95 13.05
N GLY A 88 12.27 -9.88 12.32
CA GLY A 88 12.57 -9.94 10.87
C GLY A 88 11.35 -10.13 9.94
N SER A 89 10.12 -10.29 10.45
CA SER A 89 8.93 -10.50 9.61
C SER A 89 8.41 -9.25 8.88
N GLY A 90 9.13 -8.13 8.93
CA GLY A 90 8.75 -6.88 8.25
C GLY A 90 7.77 -5.97 9.00
N LYS A 91 7.49 -6.18 10.30
CA LYS A 91 6.60 -5.30 11.07
C LYS A 91 6.99 -3.82 10.99
N SER A 92 8.27 -3.51 11.19
CA SER A 92 8.79 -2.13 11.09
C SER A 92 8.65 -1.56 9.67
N MET A 93 8.67 -2.40 8.62
CA MET A 93 8.41 -1.94 7.25
C MET A 93 6.95 -1.55 7.05
N VAL A 94 6.02 -2.32 7.59
CA VAL A 94 4.60 -1.96 7.57
C VAL A 94 4.36 -0.63 8.29
N ILE A 95 4.96 -0.43 9.47
CA ILE A 95 4.86 0.85 10.20
C ILE A 95 5.41 2.01 9.37
N LYS A 96 6.56 1.84 8.69
CA LYS A 96 7.10 2.88 7.80
C LYS A 96 6.15 3.25 6.67
N HIS A 97 5.45 2.29 6.07
CA HIS A 97 4.47 2.59 5.03
C HIS A 97 3.26 3.37 5.58
N ILE A 98 2.82 3.03 6.80
CA ILE A 98 1.76 3.78 7.48
C ILE A 98 2.23 5.22 7.76
N LEU A 99 3.43 5.40 8.30
CA LEU A 99 3.98 6.73 8.60
C LEU A 99 4.18 7.58 7.35
N ALA A 100 4.64 7.00 6.25
CA ALA A 100 4.76 7.69 4.97
C ALA A 100 3.40 8.18 4.45
N ALA A 101 2.33 7.40 4.63
CA ALA A 101 0.98 7.82 4.27
C ALA A 101 0.45 8.93 5.21
N VAL A 102 0.76 8.87 6.51
CA VAL A 102 0.41 9.93 7.46
C VAL A 102 1.13 11.23 7.12
N GLU A 103 2.42 11.17 6.78
CA GLU A 103 3.22 12.34 6.39
C GLU A 103 2.66 13.07 5.16
N GLN A 104 2.05 12.33 4.22
CA GLN A 104 1.41 12.90 3.03
C GLN A 104 0.05 13.57 3.32
N ARG A 105 -0.48 13.45 4.54
CA ARG A 105 -1.79 13.98 4.94
C ARG A 105 -1.60 15.16 5.92
N PRO A 106 -1.67 16.43 5.47
CA PRO A 106 -1.31 17.60 6.29
C PRO A 106 -2.13 17.78 7.58
N SER A 107 -3.35 17.23 7.63
CA SER A 107 -4.22 17.32 8.80
C SER A 107 -3.95 16.25 9.87
N GLN A 108 -3.06 15.30 9.59
CA GLN A 108 -2.79 14.17 10.46
C GLN A 108 -1.50 14.37 11.25
N ARG A 109 -1.46 13.79 12.45
CA ARG A 109 -0.29 13.82 13.35
C ARG A 109 -0.04 12.42 13.87
N ALA A 110 1.23 12.10 14.11
CA ALA A 110 1.63 10.84 14.72
C ALA A 110 2.46 11.11 15.98
N VAL A 111 2.20 10.32 17.02
CA VAL A 111 3.09 10.18 18.18
C VAL A 111 3.74 8.82 18.07
N ILE A 112 5.07 8.80 18.03
CA ILE A 112 5.84 7.60 17.74
C ILE A 112 6.72 7.27 18.94
N VAL A 113 6.53 6.08 19.51
CA VAL A 113 7.45 5.53 20.51
C VAL A 113 8.58 4.83 19.74
N ASP A 114 9.75 5.47 19.71
CA ASP A 114 10.87 5.11 18.86
C ASP A 114 12.13 4.80 19.68
N PRO A 115 12.24 3.59 20.27
CA PRO A 115 13.30 3.29 21.23
C PRO A 115 14.71 3.25 20.62
N ASP A 116 14.83 2.96 19.33
CA ASP A 116 16.13 2.89 18.61
C ASP A 116 16.40 4.13 17.75
N GLY A 117 15.49 5.12 17.75
CA GLY A 117 15.60 6.32 16.93
C GLY A 117 15.44 6.05 15.42
N GLY A 118 15.01 4.84 15.03
CA GLY A 118 14.96 4.41 13.64
C GLY A 118 13.92 5.18 12.82
N TYR A 119 12.77 5.52 13.41
CA TYR A 119 11.75 6.32 12.76
C TYR A 119 12.10 7.80 12.76
N THR A 120 12.64 8.30 13.87
CA THR A 120 13.13 9.67 14.03
C THR A 120 14.17 9.98 12.96
N ARG A 121 15.13 9.08 12.72
CA ARG A 121 16.13 9.26 11.66
C ARG A 121 15.54 9.38 10.24
N LEU A 122 14.40 8.73 9.98
CA LEU A 122 13.79 8.67 8.65
C LEU A 122 12.77 9.78 8.41
N PHE A 123 11.99 10.13 9.43
CA PHE A 123 10.81 10.98 9.27
C PHE A 123 10.92 12.33 9.98
N PHE A 124 11.83 12.51 10.96
CA PHE A 124 11.90 13.78 11.70
C PHE A 124 12.22 14.96 10.78
N ASN A 125 11.36 15.97 10.80
CA ASN A 125 11.56 17.22 10.10
C ASN A 125 11.27 18.42 11.03
N PRO A 126 12.29 19.17 11.48
CA PRO A 126 12.09 20.33 12.34
C PRO A 126 11.37 21.49 11.61
N GLU A 127 11.52 21.63 10.30
CA GLU A 127 10.84 22.68 9.52
C GLU A 127 9.32 22.45 9.42
N ARG A 128 8.90 21.19 9.54
CA ARG A 128 7.49 20.81 9.66
C ARG A 128 6.92 21.08 11.06
N GLY A 129 7.78 21.30 12.05
CA GLY A 129 7.39 21.48 13.45
C GLY A 129 7.33 20.17 14.24
N ASP A 130 8.05 19.12 13.80
CA ASP A 130 8.14 17.88 14.56
C ASP A 130 8.87 18.09 15.89
N VAL A 131 8.44 17.39 16.93
CA VAL A 131 9.00 17.48 18.28
C VAL A 131 9.63 16.16 18.68
N ILE A 132 10.87 16.21 19.16
CA ILE A 132 11.52 15.08 19.82
C ILE A 132 11.30 15.24 21.33
N PHE A 133 10.84 14.16 21.97
CA PHE A 133 10.70 14.08 23.40
C PHE A 133 11.66 13.03 23.98
N ASN A 134 12.89 13.47 24.29
CA ASN A 134 13.96 12.64 24.84
C ASN A 134 14.95 13.52 25.63
N PRO A 135 15.07 13.37 26.96
CA PRO A 135 15.93 14.25 27.78
C PRO A 135 17.43 14.13 27.47
N PHE A 136 17.84 13.11 26.71
CA PHE A 136 19.23 12.90 26.32
C PHE A 136 19.52 13.31 24.86
N ASP A 137 18.52 13.82 24.13
CA ASP A 137 18.70 14.34 22.79
C ASP A 137 18.78 15.87 22.81
N ALA A 138 19.88 16.43 22.31
CA ALA A 138 20.09 17.88 22.28
C ALA A 138 19.06 18.64 21.43
N ARG A 139 18.32 17.96 20.55
CA ARG A 139 17.25 18.53 19.72
C ARG A 139 15.89 18.49 20.41
N ALA A 140 15.78 17.80 21.55
CA ALA A 140 14.52 17.59 22.21
C ALA A 140 13.93 18.89 22.76
N SER A 141 12.61 18.95 22.77
CA SER A 141 11.90 19.99 23.52
C SER A 141 11.91 19.64 25.00
N GLY A 142 12.16 20.65 25.83
CA GLY A 142 11.94 20.53 27.27
C GLY A 142 10.46 20.35 27.55
N TRP A 143 10.13 19.45 28.46
CA TRP A 143 8.78 19.28 28.97
C TRP A 143 8.80 19.40 30.48
N ASP A 144 7.85 20.17 30.98
CA ASP A 144 7.59 20.29 32.40
C ASP A 144 6.17 19.76 32.65
N LEU A 145 6.08 18.57 33.24
CA LEU A 145 4.79 17.98 33.61
C LEU A 145 4.00 18.90 34.56
N ALA A 146 4.67 19.68 35.42
CA ALA A 146 3.99 20.58 36.35
C ALA A 146 3.32 21.77 35.65
N ALA A 147 3.71 22.07 34.40
CA ALA A 147 3.11 23.14 33.60
C ALA A 147 1.83 22.70 32.85
N ASP A 148 1.57 21.39 32.76
CA ASP A 148 0.43 20.81 32.03
C ASP A 148 -0.80 20.49 32.91
N VAL A 149 -0.69 20.66 34.24
CA VAL A 149 -1.73 20.33 35.24
C VAL A 149 -2.45 21.56 35.75
#